data_AF-A0A965D0U3-F1
#
_entry.id   AF-A0A965D0U3-F1
#
_cell.length_a   1.000
_cell.length_b   1.000
_cell.length_c   1.000
_cell.angle_alpha   90.00
_cell.angle_beta   90.00
_cell.angle_gamma   90.00
#
_symmetry.space_group_name_H-M   'P 1'
#
loop_
_entity.id
_entity.type
_entity.pdbx_description
1 polymer ?
#
loop_
_entity_poly.entity_id
_entity_poly.type
_entity_poly.pdbx_seq_one_letter_code
_entity_poly.pdbx_strand_id
1 'polypeptide(L)'
;MDFVFDYISVNTFWTILSTIHALLAVALLGALTHQAAAVFTPPRAGAGGGFITHFRSVAGSRYAGAVCVLWILTFILGGWIYAKYRIYVRIPIEQEGFFKTLGAFELKEHLTTIGLGLLPYYWHLWKDTRNSATQGVRKWLTVVLAVFCWYAFLAGHVVNNTRGFGL
;
A
#
# COMPACT_ATOMS: atom_id res chain seq x y z
N MET A 1 -1.51 -15.73 29.68
CA MET A 1 -2.44 -16.44 28.78
C MET A 1 -3.11 -15.36 27.94
N ASP A 2 -2.90 -15.41 26.63
CA ASP A 2 -3.38 -14.41 25.69
C ASP A 2 -4.85 -14.71 25.37
N PHE A 3 -5.76 -13.93 25.97
CA PHE A 3 -7.21 -14.04 25.81
C PHE A 3 -7.67 -14.28 24.37
N VAL A 4 -6.95 -13.75 23.37
CA VAL A 4 -7.25 -13.94 21.95
C VAL A 4 -7.05 -15.39 21.50
N PHE A 5 -5.99 -16.06 21.95
CA PHE A 5 -5.67 -17.44 21.54
C PHE A 5 -6.51 -18.49 22.27
N ASP A 6 -7.28 -18.09 23.29
CA ASP A 6 -8.27 -18.96 23.93
C ASP A 6 -9.50 -19.18 23.03
N TYR A 7 -9.74 -18.29 22.05
CA TYR A 7 -10.88 -18.35 21.14
C TYR A 7 -10.52 -18.70 19.69
N ILE A 8 -9.31 -18.37 19.23
CA ILE A 8 -8.86 -18.68 17.87
C ILE A 8 -7.47 -19.31 17.88
N SER A 9 -7.26 -20.30 17.01
CA SER A 9 -5.93 -20.90 16.86
C SER A 9 -4.92 -19.86 16.36
N VAL A 10 -3.65 -20.03 16.71
CA VAL A 10 -2.55 -19.15 16.25
C VAL A 10 -2.51 -19.09 14.72
N ASN A 11 -2.74 -20.21 14.03
CA ASN A 11 -2.80 -20.25 12.57
C ASN A 11 -3.97 -19.42 12.03
N THR A 12 -5.16 -19.59 12.61
CA THR A 12 -6.35 -18.81 12.26
C THR A 12 -6.09 -17.30 12.42
N PHE A 13 -5.45 -16.90 13.52
CA PHE A 13 -5.06 -15.50 13.75
C PHE A 13 -4.18 -14.95 12.61
N TRP A 14 -3.10 -15.65 12.24
CA TRP A 14 -2.21 -15.21 11.18
C TRP A 14 -2.89 -15.14 9.81
N THR A 15 -3.80 -16.09 9.52
CA THR A 15 -4.58 -16.10 8.27
C THR A 15 -5.54 -14.90 8.20
N ILE A 16 -6.25 -14.60 9.30
CA ILE A 16 -7.14 -13.44 9.38
C ILE A 16 -6.33 -12.15 9.20
N LEU A 17 -5.23 -12.01 9.95
CA LEU A 17 -4.35 -10.83 9.88
C LEU A 17 -3.83 -10.60 8.46
N SER A 18 -3.33 -11.65 7.82
CA SER A 18 -2.77 -11.58 6.46
C SER A 18 -3.86 -11.27 5.43
N THR A 19 -5.05 -11.85 5.57
CA THR A 19 -6.20 -11.58 4.70
C THR A 19 -6.63 -10.12 4.81
N ILE A 20 -6.78 -9.60 6.04
CA ILE A 20 -7.16 -8.20 6.26
C ILE A 20 -6.07 -7.26 5.70
N HIS A 21 -4.80 -7.54 5.96
CA HIS A 21 -3.70 -6.76 5.41
C HIS A 21 -3.73 -6.74 3.88
N ALA A 22 -3.95 -7.89 3.24
CA ALA A 22 -4.03 -7.99 1.78
C ALA A 22 -5.20 -7.18 1.21
N LEU A 23 -6.39 -7.26 1.81
CA LEU A 23 -7.55 -6.47 1.38
C LEU A 23 -7.31 -4.97 1.51
N LEU A 24 -6.71 -4.53 2.63
CA LEU A 24 -6.34 -3.12 2.82
C LEU A 24 -5.26 -2.68 1.84
N ALA A 25 -4.29 -3.55 1.52
CA ALA A 25 -3.25 -3.27 0.54
C ALA A 25 -3.84 -3.10 -0.87
N VAL A 26 -4.80 -3.95 -1.27
CA VAL A 26 -5.54 -3.80 -2.53
C VAL A 26 -6.35 -2.50 -2.55
N ALA A 27 -7.03 -2.15 -1.46
CA ALA A 27 -7.77 -0.90 -1.36
C ALA A 27 -6.84 0.33 -1.49
N LEU A 28 -5.66 0.30 -0.85
CA LEU A 28 -4.65 1.34 -0.95
C LEU A 28 -4.11 1.47 -2.39
N LEU A 29 -3.79 0.34 -3.01
CA LEU A 29 -3.32 0.25 -4.38
C LEU A 29 -4.34 0.85 -5.35
N GLY A 30 -5.62 0.51 -5.19
CA GLY A 30 -6.73 1.08 -5.94
C GLY A 30 -6.80 2.59 -5.74
N ALA A 31 -6.88 3.06 -4.49
CA ALA A 31 -7.00 4.48 -4.18
C ALA A 31 -5.87 5.32 -4.82
N LEU A 32 -4.61 4.89 -4.68
CA LEU A 32 -3.47 5.57 -5.29
C LEU A 32 -3.50 5.51 -6.83
N THR A 33 -3.91 4.39 -7.43
CA THR A 33 -3.98 4.24 -8.89
C THR A 33 -5.07 5.14 -9.49
N HIS A 34 -6.25 5.16 -8.87
CA HIS A 34 -7.34 6.06 -9.26
C HIS A 34 -6.94 7.53 -9.13
N GLN A 35 -6.32 7.90 -8.00
CA GLN A 35 -5.88 9.28 -7.77
C GLN A 35 -4.74 9.69 -8.71
N ALA A 36 -3.80 8.78 -9.02
CA ALA A 36 -2.74 8.99 -10.01
C ALA A 36 -3.35 9.25 -11.40
N ALA A 37 -4.35 8.46 -11.82
CA ALA A 37 -5.04 8.66 -13.09
C ALA A 37 -5.75 10.03 -13.16
N ALA A 38 -6.37 10.45 -12.05
CA ALA A 38 -7.05 11.74 -11.93
C ALA A 38 -6.10 12.94 -12.05
N VAL A 39 -4.89 12.87 -11.47
CA VAL A 39 -3.91 13.97 -11.55
C VAL A 39 -3.19 14.05 -12.90
N PHE A 40 -3.08 12.95 -13.65
CA PHE A 40 -2.51 12.96 -15.00
C PHE A 40 -3.52 13.36 -16.06
N THR A 41 -4.75 12.87 -15.95
CA THR A 41 -5.76 13.03 -16.98
C THR A 41 -7.11 13.45 -16.36
N PRO A 42 -7.21 14.67 -15.81
CA PRO A 42 -8.44 15.11 -15.17
C PRO A 42 -9.61 15.07 -16.17
N PRO A 43 -10.82 14.65 -15.74
CA PRO A 43 -12.00 14.68 -16.60
C PRO A 43 -12.24 16.09 -17.13
N ARG A 44 -12.50 16.23 -18.43
CA ARG A 44 -12.94 17.51 -19.01
C ARG A 44 -14.41 17.74 -18.65
N ALA A 45 -14.75 18.98 -18.30
CA ALA A 45 -16.14 19.37 -18.10
C ALA A 45 -16.95 19.07 -19.36
N GLY A 46 -18.08 18.38 -19.22
CA GLY A 46 -18.97 18.02 -20.33
C GLY A 46 -18.53 16.83 -21.20
N ALA A 47 -17.42 16.14 -20.88
CA ALA A 47 -17.07 14.90 -21.57
C ALA A 47 -18.10 13.79 -21.25
N GLY A 48 -18.57 13.07 -22.27
CA GLY A 48 -19.48 11.94 -22.12
C GLY A 48 -18.99 10.90 -21.10
N GLY A 49 -19.93 10.30 -20.36
CA GLY A 49 -19.67 9.32 -19.32
C GLY A 49 -19.24 7.98 -19.91
N GLY A 50 -17.98 7.61 -19.70
CA GLY A 50 -17.42 6.31 -20.03
C GLY A 50 -16.60 5.76 -18.87
N PHE A 51 -16.26 4.47 -18.90
CA PHE A 51 -15.56 3.79 -17.80
C PHE A 51 -14.27 4.52 -17.38
N ILE A 52 -13.41 4.91 -18.34
CA ILE A 52 -12.16 5.63 -18.05
C ILE A 52 -12.42 7.01 -17.45
N THR A 53 -13.48 7.69 -17.88
CA THR A 53 -13.90 8.97 -17.29
C THR A 53 -14.28 8.80 -15.82
N HIS A 54 -15.01 7.74 -15.47
CA HIS A 54 -15.35 7.43 -14.07
C HIS A 54 -14.14 6.98 -13.24
N PHE A 55 -13.27 6.15 -13.82
CA PHE A 55 -12.06 5.67 -13.18
C PHE A 55 -11.16 6.82 -12.69
N ARG A 56 -11.05 7.89 -13.48
CA ARG A 56 -10.21 9.06 -13.15
C ARG A 56 -10.99 10.23 -12.52
N SER A 57 -12.31 10.12 -12.31
CA SER A 57 -13.15 11.19 -11.74
C SER A 57 -13.21 11.13 -10.21
N VAL A 58 -12.05 11.04 -9.56
CA VAL A 58 -12.00 10.94 -8.10
C VAL A 58 -11.73 12.29 -7.43
N ALA A 59 -12.40 12.53 -6.30
CA ALA A 59 -12.17 13.71 -5.49
C ALA A 59 -10.79 13.61 -4.80
N GLY A 60 -9.77 14.24 -5.38
CA GLY A 60 -8.38 14.09 -4.93
C GLY A 60 -8.16 14.37 -3.43
N SER A 61 -8.81 15.38 -2.85
CA SER A 61 -8.70 15.65 -1.40
C SER A 61 -9.25 14.51 -0.53
N ARG A 62 -10.39 13.92 -0.92
CA ARG A 62 -11.00 12.78 -0.21
C ARG A 62 -10.18 11.50 -0.41
N TYR A 63 -9.55 11.33 -1.57
CA TYR A 63 -8.68 10.20 -1.82
C TYR A 63 -7.36 10.32 -1.05
N ALA A 64 -6.77 11.51 -0.93
CA ALA A 64 -5.64 11.73 -0.03
C ALA A 64 -5.99 11.36 1.42
N GLY A 65 -7.21 11.75 1.84
CA GLY A 65 -8.04 11.14 2.88
C GLY A 65 -7.77 9.66 3.15
N ALA A 66 -8.35 8.86 2.26
CA ALA A 66 -8.33 7.42 2.31
C ALA A 66 -6.91 6.85 2.22
N VAL A 67 -6.05 7.39 1.36
CA VAL A 67 -4.67 6.94 1.15
C VAL A 67 -3.87 7.00 2.45
N CYS A 68 -3.92 8.11 3.19
CA CYS A 68 -3.17 8.22 4.44
C CYS A 68 -3.63 7.19 5.48
N VAL A 69 -4.95 7.03 5.65
CA VAL A 69 -5.51 6.05 6.60
C VAL A 69 -5.15 4.63 6.18
N LEU A 70 -5.38 4.27 4.92
CA LEU A 70 -5.09 2.94 4.39
C LEU A 70 -3.60 2.61 4.49
N TRP A 71 -2.71 3.56 4.21
CA TRP A 71 -1.26 3.37 4.34
C TRP A 71 -0.85 3.11 5.78
N ILE A 72 -1.37 3.89 6.74
CA ILE A 72 -1.04 3.69 8.16
C ILE A 72 -1.53 2.31 8.63
N LEU A 73 -2.76 1.94 8.29
CA LEU A 73 -3.31 0.64 8.69
C LEU A 73 -2.53 -0.52 8.05
N THR A 74 -2.23 -0.45 6.76
CA THR A 74 -1.43 -1.50 6.10
C THR A 74 -0.02 -1.57 6.65
N PHE A 75 0.61 -0.44 6.96
CA PHE A 75 1.94 -0.39 7.57
C PHE A 75 1.96 -1.05 8.95
N ILE A 76 0.98 -0.75 9.82
CA ILE A 76 0.89 -1.35 11.15
C ILE A 76 0.68 -2.86 11.08
N LEU A 77 -0.31 -3.33 10.30
CA LEU A 77 -0.54 -4.77 10.14
C LEU A 77 0.65 -5.47 9.46
N GLY A 78 1.27 -4.80 8.50
CA GLY A 78 2.48 -5.25 7.82
C GLY A 78 3.65 -5.41 8.78
N GLY A 79 3.84 -4.48 9.72
CA GLY A 79 4.85 -4.57 10.77
C GLY A 79 4.66 -5.79 11.68
N TRP A 80 3.41 -6.18 11.95
CA TRP A 80 3.13 -7.40 12.71
C TRP A 80 3.46 -8.66 11.90
N ILE A 81 3.08 -8.69 10.62
CA ILE A 81 3.43 -9.78 9.70
C ILE A 81 4.95 -9.87 9.50
N TYR A 82 5.65 -8.72 9.50
CA TYR A 82 7.09 -8.62 9.35
C TYR A 82 7.84 -9.35 10.47
N ALA A 83 7.35 -9.32 11.71
CA ALA A 83 7.94 -10.09 12.80
C ALA A 83 7.93 -11.60 12.50
N LYS A 84 6.82 -12.13 11.98
CA LYS A 84 6.72 -13.54 11.54
C LYS A 84 7.65 -13.81 10.35
N TYR A 85 7.71 -12.91 9.38
CA TYR A 85 8.63 -13.01 8.24
C TYR A 85 10.09 -13.14 8.70
N ARG A 86 10.54 -12.30 9.62
CA ARG A 86 11.94 -12.27 10.08
C ARG A 86 12.38 -13.55 10.77
N ILE A 87 11.48 -14.20 11.50
CA ILE A 87 11.79 -15.42 12.26
C ILE A 87 11.64 -16.68 11.39
N TYR A 88 10.56 -16.77 10.62
CA TYR A 88 10.16 -18.04 9.99
C TYR A 88 10.40 -18.12 8.48
N VAL A 89 10.62 -16.99 7.81
CA VAL A 89 10.71 -16.96 6.35
C VAL A 89 12.01 -16.40 5.82
N ARG A 90 12.57 -15.38 6.47
CA ARG A 90 13.86 -14.83 6.07
C ARG A 90 14.97 -15.89 6.10
N ILE A 91 15.09 -16.62 7.21
CA ILE A 91 16.19 -17.59 7.39
C ILE A 91 16.20 -18.64 6.27
N PRO A 92 15.08 -19.29 5.91
CA PRO A 92 15.14 -20.28 4.86
C PRO A 92 15.27 -19.69 3.44
N ILE A 93 14.71 -18.50 3.16
CA ILE A 93 14.94 -17.78 1.89
C ILE A 93 16.45 -17.53 1.69
N GLU A 94 17.15 -17.17 2.76
CA GLU A 94 18.60 -16.98 2.75
C GLU A 94 19.34 -18.31 2.56
N GLN A 95 18.93 -19.37 3.24
CA GLN A 95 19.54 -20.72 3.12
C GLN A 95 19.33 -21.34 1.73
N GLU A 96 18.20 -21.07 1.09
CA GLU A 96 17.86 -21.52 -0.26
C GLU A 96 18.49 -20.64 -1.36
N GLY A 97 19.21 -19.56 -0.99
CA GLY A 97 19.93 -18.70 -1.91
C GLY A 97 19.06 -17.71 -2.70
N PHE A 98 17.81 -17.47 -2.28
CA PHE A 98 16.87 -16.56 -2.93
C PHE A 98 17.14 -15.08 -2.59
N PHE A 99 18.39 -14.64 -2.76
CA PHE A 99 18.84 -13.29 -2.38
C PHE A 99 18.15 -12.16 -3.14
N LYS A 100 17.73 -12.40 -4.39
CA LYS A 100 16.95 -11.41 -5.16
C LYS A 100 15.58 -11.17 -4.55
N THR A 101 14.91 -12.24 -4.10
CA THR A 101 13.60 -12.17 -3.43
C THR A 101 13.72 -11.46 -2.08
N LEU A 102 14.78 -11.78 -1.32
CA LEU A 102 15.10 -11.07 -0.07
C LEU A 102 15.36 -9.58 -0.31
N GLY A 103 16.23 -9.24 -1.24
CA GLY A 103 16.56 -7.84 -1.56
C GLY A 103 15.34 -7.06 -2.04
N ALA A 104 14.48 -7.69 -2.85
CA ALA A 104 13.23 -7.07 -3.30
C ALA A 104 12.29 -6.73 -2.13
N PHE A 105 12.22 -7.63 -1.13
CA PHE A 105 11.43 -7.43 0.08
C PHE A 105 12.01 -6.34 0.98
N GLU A 106 13.31 -6.35 1.25
CA GLU A 106 13.95 -5.32 2.07
C GLU A 106 13.84 -3.94 1.41
N LEU A 107 13.97 -3.83 0.08
CA LEU A 107 13.69 -2.59 -0.64
C LEU A 107 12.24 -2.14 -0.45
N LYS A 108 11.27 -3.07 -0.47
CA LYS A 108 9.86 -2.76 -0.18
C LYS A 108 9.74 -2.10 1.19
N GLU A 109 10.36 -2.66 2.23
CA GLU A 109 10.25 -2.14 3.60
C GLU A 109 10.83 -0.72 3.73
N HIS A 110 11.90 -0.41 2.99
CA HIS A 110 12.40 0.95 2.89
C HIS A 110 11.40 1.89 2.19
N LEU A 111 10.85 1.48 1.05
CA LEU A 111 9.90 2.30 0.30
C LEU A 111 8.59 2.56 1.07
N THR A 112 8.07 1.56 1.80
CA THR A 112 6.86 1.72 2.64
C THR A 112 7.13 2.68 3.79
N THR A 113 8.32 2.62 4.39
CA THR A 113 8.75 3.54 5.46
C THR A 113 8.95 4.97 4.96
N ILE A 114 9.58 5.14 3.80
CA ILE A 114 9.73 6.46 3.17
C ILE A 114 8.35 7.03 2.83
N GLY A 115 7.47 6.24 2.21
CA GLY A 115 6.11 6.68 1.91
C GLY A 115 5.30 7.06 3.15
N LEU A 116 5.47 6.33 4.27
CA LEU A 116 4.89 6.69 5.57
C LEU A 116 5.36 8.08 6.03
N GLY A 117 6.67 8.36 5.92
CA GLY A 117 7.25 9.67 6.25
C GLY A 117 6.75 10.81 5.36
N LEU A 118 6.34 10.51 4.12
CA LEU A 118 5.80 11.49 3.17
C LEU A 118 4.32 11.85 3.44
N LEU A 119 3.58 11.01 4.19
CA LEU A 119 2.13 11.18 4.38
C LEU A 119 1.70 12.53 4.99
N PRO A 120 2.36 13.08 6.02
CA PRO A 120 1.94 14.35 6.60
C PRO A 120 2.01 15.51 5.60
N TYR A 121 3.08 15.54 4.81
CA TYR A 121 3.25 16.54 3.76
C TYR A 121 2.26 16.33 2.61
N TYR A 122 2.08 15.09 2.18
CA TYR A 122 1.07 14.71 1.19
C TYR A 122 -0.34 15.15 1.59
N TRP A 123 -0.75 14.83 2.83
CA TRP A 123 -2.03 15.23 3.39
C TRP A 123 -2.20 16.75 3.41
N HIS A 124 -1.18 17.47 3.87
CA HIS A 124 -1.19 18.92 3.93
C HIS A 124 -1.41 19.55 2.54
N LEU A 125 -0.69 19.09 1.52
CA LEU A 125 -0.82 19.60 0.16
C LEU A 125 -2.23 19.40 -0.43
N TRP A 126 -2.90 18.32 -0.06
CA TRP A 126 -4.24 18.00 -0.55
C TRP A 126 -5.38 18.69 0.21
N LYS A 127 -5.10 19.38 1.32
CA LYS A 127 -6.09 20.25 2.00
C LYS A 127 -6.42 21.51 1.20
N ASP A 128 -5.41 22.09 0.53
CA ASP A 128 -5.59 23.26 -0.32
C ASP A 128 -5.37 22.91 -1.80
N THR A 129 -6.43 22.41 -2.43
CA THR A 129 -6.42 22.05 -3.86
C THR A 129 -6.53 23.27 -4.79
N ARG A 130 -6.85 24.46 -4.27
CA ARG A 130 -7.07 25.67 -5.05
C ARG A 130 -5.76 26.35 -5.41
N ASN A 131 -4.74 26.18 -4.59
CA ASN A 131 -3.40 26.67 -4.88
C ASN A 131 -2.80 25.92 -6.09
N SER A 132 -2.60 26.66 -7.19
CA SER A 132 -2.01 26.17 -8.44
C SER A 132 -0.51 25.95 -8.34
N ALA A 133 0.20 26.69 -7.47
CA ALA A 133 1.64 26.55 -7.29
C ALA A 133 2.02 25.16 -6.74
N THR A 134 1.14 24.56 -5.92
CA THR A 134 1.33 23.22 -5.34
C THR A 134 0.79 22.09 -6.21
N GLN A 135 0.19 22.39 -7.37
CA GLN A 135 -0.41 21.37 -8.26
C GLN A 135 0.61 20.35 -8.75
N GLY A 136 1.80 20.81 -9.18
CA GLY A 136 2.87 19.93 -9.64
C GLY A 136 3.37 19.01 -8.54
N VAL A 137 3.55 19.55 -7.33
CA VAL A 137 4.01 18.78 -6.16
C VAL A 137 2.98 17.73 -5.76
N ARG A 138 1.69 18.08 -5.67
CA ARG A 138 0.61 17.13 -5.40
C ARG A 138 0.61 15.97 -6.40
N LYS A 139 0.70 16.30 -7.70
CA LYS A 139 0.72 15.32 -8.78
C LYS A 139 1.87 14.33 -8.60
N TRP A 140 3.10 14.82 -8.54
CA TRP A 140 4.27 13.94 -8.48
C TRP A 140 4.38 13.17 -7.17
N LEU A 141 3.99 13.77 -6.04
CA LEU A 141 3.97 13.05 -4.77
C LEU A 141 2.94 11.91 -4.78
N THR A 142 1.76 12.12 -5.38
CA THR A 142 0.78 11.04 -5.59
C THR A 142 1.37 9.90 -6.42
N VAL A 143 2.12 10.23 -7.48
CA VAL A 143 2.76 9.24 -8.36
C VAL A 143 3.85 8.46 -7.64
N VAL A 144 4.71 9.14 -6.88
CA VAL A 144 5.75 8.49 -6.07
C VAL A 144 5.13 7.51 -5.09
N LEU A 145 4.09 7.94 -4.35
CA LEU A 145 3.38 7.05 -3.42
C LEU A 145 2.72 5.87 -4.16
N ALA A 146 2.14 6.09 -5.33
CA ALA A 146 1.56 5.02 -6.15
C ALA A 146 2.64 4.01 -6.59
N VAL A 147 3.80 4.46 -7.05
CA VAL A 147 4.92 3.59 -7.43
C VAL A 147 5.41 2.78 -6.24
N PHE A 148 5.59 3.40 -5.08
CA PHE A 148 6.00 2.71 -3.85
C PHE A 148 4.97 1.66 -3.45
N CYS A 149 3.68 1.99 -3.50
CA CYS A 149 2.59 1.07 -3.17
C CYS A 149 2.53 -0.12 -4.14
N TRP A 150 2.63 0.11 -5.45
CA TRP A 150 2.69 -0.94 -6.46
C TRP A 150 3.88 -1.87 -6.25
N TYR A 151 5.07 -1.31 -6.05
CA TYR A 151 6.26 -2.10 -5.77
C TYR A 151 6.07 -2.94 -4.49
N ALA A 152 5.62 -2.33 -3.41
CA ALA A 152 5.41 -3.02 -2.13
C ALA A 152 4.38 -4.15 -2.22
N PHE A 153 3.30 -3.94 -2.99
CA PHE A 153 2.29 -4.96 -3.24
C PHE A 153 2.86 -6.15 -4.00
N LEU A 154 3.56 -5.90 -5.11
CA LEU A 154 4.16 -6.94 -5.95
C LEU A 154 5.26 -7.71 -5.21
N ALA A 155 6.19 -7.01 -4.56
CA ALA A 155 7.25 -7.66 -3.78
C ALA A 155 6.69 -8.52 -2.65
N GLY A 156 5.65 -8.03 -1.95
CA GLY A 156 4.93 -8.80 -0.94
C GLY A 156 4.29 -10.07 -1.51
N HIS A 157 3.61 -9.96 -2.66
CA HIS A 157 2.97 -11.10 -3.31
C HIS A 157 3.98 -12.15 -3.80
N VAL A 158 5.11 -11.72 -4.37
CA VAL A 158 6.19 -12.62 -4.79
C VAL A 158 6.74 -13.40 -3.61
N VAL A 159 7.08 -12.74 -2.50
CA VAL A 159 7.57 -13.41 -1.28
C VAL A 159 6.54 -14.38 -0.73
N ASN A 160 5.26 -13.99 -0.72
CA ASN A 160 4.16 -14.84 -0.28
C ASN A 160 4.11 -16.15 -1.08
N ASN A 161 4.25 -16.07 -2.40
CA ASN A 161 4.16 -17.21 -3.31
C ASN A 161 5.43 -18.08 -3.33
N THR A 162 6.61 -17.50 -3.10
CA THR A 162 7.86 -18.28 -3.00
C THR A 162 7.88 -19.25 -1.82
N ARG A 163 7.08 -18.98 -0.78
CA ARG A 163 7.07 -19.77 0.46
C ARG A 163 5.71 -20.34 0.84
N GLY A 164 4.65 -20.02 0.08
CA GLY A 164 3.29 -20.48 0.39
C GLY A 164 2.74 -19.92 1.70
N PHE A 165 2.94 -18.64 2.01
CA PHE A 165 2.28 -18.02 3.17
C PHE A 165 0.75 -18.06 2.96
N GLY A 166 0.10 -19.03 3.61
CA GLY A 166 -1.34 -19.28 3.48
C GLY A 166 -1.78 -20.74 3.54
N LEU A 167 -0.86 -21.72 3.64
CA LEU A 167 -1.16 -23.12 3.93
C LEU A 167 -0.38 -23.61 5.15
#